data_AF-A0A2K3JMD8-F1
#
_entry.id   AF-A0A2K3JMD8-F1
#
_cell.length_a   1.000
_cell.length_b   1.000
_cell.length_c   1.000
_cell.angle_alpha   90.00
_cell.angle_beta   90.00
_cell.angle_gamma   90.00
#
_symmetry.space_group_name_H-M   'P 1'
#
loop_
_entity.id
_entity.type
_entity.pdbx_description
1 polymer ?
#
loop_
_entity_poly.entity_id
_entity_poly.type
_entity_poly.pdbx_seq_one_letter_code
_entity_poly.pdbx_strand_id
1 'polypeptide(L)' 'NPDPYRGLFGSDGPKYAKDVQDIINFGTSGNVAAFISEAIQGVGGIVELAPGYLSAAYDSVRKAGGLCIADE' A
#
# COMPACT_ATOMS: atom_id res chain seq x y z
N ASN A 1 7.61 1.77 3.81
CA ASN A 1 7.58 2.68 2.65
C ASN A 1 7.94 1.88 1.40
N PRO A 2 7.02 1.67 0.45
CA PRO A 2 7.26 0.94 -0.80
C PRO A 2 8.12 1.76 -1.80
N ASP A 3 9.24 2.28 -1.34
CA ASP A 3 10.22 3.02 -2.13
C ASP A 3 11.16 2.02 -2.83
N PRO A 4 11.18 1.97 -4.18
CA PRO A 4 11.99 1.01 -4.92
C PRO A 4 13.50 1.29 -4.89
N TYR A 5 13.91 2.51 -4.50
CA TYR A 5 15.30 2.95 -4.50
C TYR A 5 15.96 2.80 -3.13
N ARG A 6 15.21 3.03 -2.04
CA ARG A 6 15.74 3.06 -0.67
C ARG A 6 15.09 2.05 0.27
N GLY A 7 13.98 1.43 -0.14
CA GLY A 7 13.25 0.50 0.70
C GLY A 7 13.89 -0.89 0.79
N LEU A 8 13.54 -1.61 1.85
CA LEU A 8 14.13 -2.91 2.22
C LEU A 8 14.01 -3.99 1.14
N PHE A 9 12.96 -3.95 0.33
CA PHE A 9 12.65 -4.96 -0.68
C PHE A 9 12.91 -4.49 -2.12
N GLY A 10 13.53 -3.32 -2.30
CA GLY A 10 13.75 -2.74 -3.63
C GLY A 10 12.45 -2.65 -4.43
N SER A 11 12.45 -3.13 -5.66
CA SER A 11 11.28 -3.09 -6.56
C SER A 11 10.23 -4.18 -6.32
N ASP A 12 10.34 -5.00 -5.28
CA ASP A 12 9.37 -6.06 -4.95
C ASP A 12 8.17 -5.48 -4.18
N GLY A 13 7.26 -4.82 -4.90
CA GLY A 13 6.07 -4.17 -4.35
C GLY A 13 5.18 -5.07 -3.48
N PRO A 14 4.87 -6.31 -3.89
CA PRO A 14 4.06 -7.23 -3.09
C PRO A 14 4.61 -7.51 -1.68
N LYS A 15 5.94 -7.50 -1.48
CA LYS A 15 6.51 -7.66 -0.13
C LYS A 15 6.18 -6.50 0.79
N TYR A 16 6.16 -5.26 0.27
CA TYR A 16 5.70 -4.12 1.06
C TYR A 16 4.19 -4.13 1.30
N ALA A 17 3.40 -4.60 0.33
CA ALA A 17 1.95 -4.68 0.48
C ALA A 17 1.52 -5.67 1.58
N LYS A 18 2.38 -6.61 1.96
CA LYS A 18 2.14 -7.52 3.07
C LYS A 18 1.88 -6.77 4.38
N ASP A 19 2.57 -5.65 4.61
CA ASP A 19 2.36 -4.83 5.81
C ASP A 19 0.89 -4.33 5.90
N VAL A 20 0.26 -4.03 4.76
CA VAL A 20 -1.16 -3.61 4.71
C VAL A 20 -2.06 -4.75 5.19
N GLN A 21 -1.83 -5.97 4.69
CA GLN A 21 -2.59 -7.15 5.11
C GLN A 21 -2.38 -7.47 6.59
N ASP A 22 -1.15 -7.35 7.09
CA ASP A 22 -0.81 -7.61 8.49
C ASP A 22 -1.46 -6.56 9.41
N ILE A 23 -1.48 -5.28 9.02
CA ILE A 23 -2.19 -4.22 9.74
C ILE A 23 -3.70 -4.50 9.78
N ILE A 24 -4.31 -4.92 8.66
CA ILE A 24 -5.73 -5.29 8.65
C ILE A 24 -5.98 -6.45 9.63
N ASN A 25 -5.17 -7.51 9.59
CA ASN A 25 -5.37 -8.72 10.38
C ASN A 25 -5.16 -8.50 11.88
N PHE A 26 -4.15 -7.72 12.26
CA PHE A 26 -3.68 -7.65 13.64
C PHE A 26 -3.84 -6.26 14.27
N GLY A 27 -4.05 -5.21 13.47
CA GLY A 27 -4.25 -3.83 13.92
C GLY A 27 -5.69 -3.32 13.80
N THR A 28 -6.60 -4.12 13.23
CA THR A 28 -8.02 -3.75 13.05
C THR A 28 -8.94 -4.91 13.41
N SER A 29 -10.25 -4.75 13.21
CA SER A 29 -11.24 -5.83 13.34
C SER A 29 -11.25 -6.81 12.15
N GLY A 30 -10.29 -6.71 11.23
CA GLY A 30 -10.29 -7.41 9.95
C GLY A 30 -11.10 -6.69 8.86
N ASN A 31 -11.71 -5.55 9.18
CA ASN A 31 -12.44 -4.69 8.24
C ASN A 31 -11.89 -3.26 8.30
N VAL A 32 -11.84 -2.59 7.15
CA VAL A 32 -11.38 -1.20 7.05
C VAL A 32 -12.33 -0.37 6.19
N ALA A 33 -12.42 0.93 6.46
CA ALA A 33 -13.24 1.84 5.66
C ALA A 33 -12.57 2.17 4.32
N ALA A 34 -11.29 2.55 4.35
CA ALA A 34 -10.54 2.92 3.15
C ALA A 34 -9.03 2.82 3.34
N PHE A 35 -8.33 2.76 2.21
CA PHE A 35 -6.89 3.02 2.05
C PHE A 35 -6.72 4.19 1.09
N ILE A 36 -5.81 5.11 1.42
CA ILE A 36 -5.50 6.29 0.61
C ILE A 36 -4.01 6.31 0.27
N SER A 37 -3.68 6.65 -0.97
CA SER A 37 -2.30 6.79 -1.46
C SER A 37 -2.21 7.83 -2.57
N GLU A 38 -1.15 8.63 -2.58
CA GLU A 38 -0.75 9.39 -3.78
C GLU A 38 -0.16 8.41 -4.80
N ALA A 39 -0.53 8.54 -6.09
CA ALA A 39 0.01 7.70 -7.16
C ALA A 39 1.54 7.82 -7.30
N ILE A 40 2.04 9.04 -7.09
CA ILE A 40 3.46 9.37 -6.91
C ILE A 40 3.57 10.11 -5.58
N GLN A 41 4.41 9.62 -4.67
CA GLN A 41 4.56 10.24 -3.35
C GLN A 41 5.29 11.58 -3.49
N GLY A 42 4.57 12.70 -3.37
CA GLY A 42 5.11 14.04 -3.59
C GLY A 42 6.08 14.46 -2.48
N VAL A 43 5.54 14.76 -1.29
CA VAL A 43 6.35 15.14 -0.12
C VAL A 43 7.29 14.00 0.31
N GLY A 44 6.93 12.75 -0.01
CA GLY A 44 7.74 11.55 0.23
C GLY A 44 9.04 11.45 -0.60
N GLY A 45 9.31 12.43 -1.48
CA GLY A 45 10.55 12.50 -2.25
C GLY A 45 10.38 12.34 -3.76
N ILE A 46 9.16 12.54 -4.28
CA ILE A 46 8.81 12.35 -5.69
C ILE A 46 9.14 10.93 -6.13
N VAL A 47 8.50 9.96 -5.48
CA VAL A 47 8.80 8.53 -5.63
C VAL A 47 7.61 7.78 -6.22
N GLU A 48 7.84 7.10 -7.35
CA GLU A 48 6.93 6.07 -7.84
C GLU A 48 7.01 4.85 -6.91
N LEU A 49 5.85 4.30 -6.55
CA LEU A 49 5.79 3.15 -5.66
C LEU A 49 6.33 1.89 -6.33
N ALA A 50 6.92 1.00 -5.54
CA ALA A 50 7.48 -0.24 -6.04
C ALA A 50 6.46 -1.04 -6.89
N PRO A 51 6.85 -1.57 -8.06
CA PRO A 51 5.95 -2.25 -8.98
C PRO A 51 5.09 -3.33 -8.29
N GLY A 52 3.79 -3.30 -8.56
CA GLY A 52 2.83 -4.24 -7.98
C GLY A 52 2.41 -3.96 -6.53
N TYR A 53 2.96 -2.93 -5.87
CA TYR A 53 2.55 -2.54 -4.52
C TYR A 53 1.08 -2.14 -4.47
N LEU A 54 0.67 -1.15 -5.28
CA LEU A 54 -0.69 -0.62 -5.23
C LEU A 54 -1.71 -1.70 -5.54
N SER A 55 -1.50 -2.54 -6.57
CA SER A 55 -2.42 -3.65 -6.88
C SER A 55 -2.58 -4.62 -5.72
N ALA A 56 -1.48 -5.04 -5.06
CA ALA A 56 -1.54 -5.98 -3.95
C ALA A 56 -2.18 -5.36 -2.68
N ALA A 57 -1.90 -4.09 -2.39
CA ALA A 57 -2.54 -3.37 -1.28
C ALA A 57 -4.05 -3.21 -1.53
N TYR A 58 -4.41 -2.85 -2.75
CA TYR A 58 -5.78 -2.67 -3.23
C TYR A 58 -6.61 -3.95 -3.14
N ASP A 59 -6.03 -5.09 -3.46
CA ASP A 59 -6.68 -6.39 -3.31
C ASP A 59 -6.93 -6.72 -1.83
N SER A 60 -5.96 -6.45 -0.96
CA SER A 60 -6.07 -6.70 0.48
C SER A 60 -7.16 -5.83 1.12
N VAL A 61 -7.22 -4.55 0.76
CA VAL A 61 -8.20 -3.59 1.26
C VAL A 61 -9.62 -3.94 0.80
N ARG A 62 -9.80 -4.29 -0.48
CA ARG A 62 -11.12 -4.69 -1.01
C ARG A 62 -11.64 -5.97 -0.36
N LYS A 63 -10.76 -6.94 -0.09
CA LYS A 63 -11.12 -8.17 0.66
C LYS A 63 -11.57 -7.87 2.08
N ALA A 64 -11.05 -6.81 2.69
CA ALA A 64 -11.43 -6.31 4.01
C ALA A 64 -12.63 -5.32 3.97
N GLY A 65 -13.33 -5.22 2.84
CA GLY A 65 -14.52 -4.38 2.67
C GLY A 65 -14.26 -2.88 2.49
N GLY A 66 -13.00 -2.47 2.34
CA GLY A 66 -12.63 -1.05 2.23
C GLY A 66 -12.58 -0.50 0.80
N LEU A 67 -12.63 0.82 0.70
CA LEU A 67 -12.41 1.58 -0.53
C LEU A 67 -10.92 1.87 -0.77
N CYS A 68 -10.54 2.08 -2.01
CA CYS A 68 -9.20 2.58 -2.37
C CYS A 68 -9.34 3.97 -2.97
N ILE A 69 -8.64 4.94 -2.40
CA ILE A 69 -8.68 6.35 -2.80
C ILE A 69 -7.30 6.72 -3.34
N ALA A 70 -7.25 7.17 -4.60
CA ALA A 70 -6.05 7.75 -5.18
C ALA A 70 -6.11 9.28 -5.04
N ASP A 71 -5.05 9.87 -4.50
CA ASP A 71 -4.86 11.32 -4.41
C ASP A 71 -3.99 11.78 -5.60
N GLU A 72 -4.47 12.75 -6.38
CA GLU A 72 -3.94 13.18 -7.69
C GLU A 72 -3.81 14.70 -7.80
#